data_AF-A0A8T6T6A2-F1
#
_entry.id   AF-A0A8T6T6A2-F1
#
_cell.length_a   1.000
_cell.length_b   1.000
_cell.length_c   1.000
_cell.angle_alpha   90.00
_cell.angle_beta   90.00
_cell.angle_gamma   90.00
#
_symmetry.space_group_name_H-M   'P 1'
#
loop_
_entity.id
_entity.type
_entity.pdbx_description
1 polymer ?
#
loop_
_entity_poly.entity_id
_entity_poly.type
_entity_poly.pdbx_seq_one_letter_code
_entity_poly.pdbx_strand_id
1 'polypeptide(L)' 'MVIDLDKCVGCQAGMMACKMENNVPISSPEEEERGRSIRWMEMLNR' A
#
# COMPACT_ATOMS: atom_id res chain seq x y z
N MET A 1 -4.40 14.58 6.61
CA MET A 1 -4.74 13.31 7.28
C MET A 1 -3.77 13.10 8.43
N VAL A 2 -4.21 12.57 9.57
CA VAL A 2 -3.37 12.20 10.71
C VAL A 2 -3.66 10.73 11.03
N ILE A 3 -2.63 9.92 11.23
CA ILE A 3 -2.74 8.48 11.53
C ILE A 3 -2.19 8.24 12.95
N ASP A 4 -2.99 7.58 13.78
CA ASP A 4 -2.59 7.11 15.11
C ASP A 4 -1.82 5.79 14.98
N LEU A 5 -0.50 5.83 15.21
CA LEU A 5 0.37 4.68 15.05
C LEU A 5 0.26 3.68 16.22
N ASP A 6 -0.19 4.11 17.40
CA ASP A 6 -0.37 3.22 18.56
C ASP A 6 -1.56 2.27 18.36
N LYS A 7 -2.56 2.70 17.56
CA LYS A 7 -3.68 1.85 17.13
C LYS A 7 -3.40 1.06 15.86
N CYS A 8 -2.33 1.38 15.13
CA CYS A 8 -2.01 0.72 13.87
C CYS A 8 -1.40 -0.66 14.13
N VAL A 9 -2.14 -1.72 13.81
CA VAL A 9 -1.67 -3.12 13.98
C VAL A 9 -0.98 -3.69 12.73
N GLY A 10 -0.72 -2.87 11.72
CA GLY A 10 -0.01 -3.30 10.51
C GLY A 10 -0.80 -4.24 9.58
N CYS A 11 -2.14 -4.24 9.65
CA CYS A 11 -2.99 -5.16 8.88
C CYS A 11 -3.05 -4.89 7.37
N GLN A 12 -2.40 -3.83 6.87
CA GLN A 12 -2.36 -3.44 5.46
C GLN A 12 -3.71 -3.09 4.80
N ALA A 13 -4.82 -3.08 5.56
CA ALA A 13 -6.15 -2.80 5.04
C ALA A 13 -6.27 -1.42 4.36
N GLY A 14 -5.60 -0.39 4.92
CA GLY A 14 -5.58 0.95 4.33
C GLY A 14 -4.91 1.00 2.95
N MET A 15 -3.89 0.18 2.70
CA MET A 15 -3.24 0.10 1.39
C MET A 15 -4.15 -0.57 0.37
N MET A 16 -4.82 -1.66 0.74
CA MET A 16 -5.77 -2.35 -0.14
C MET A 16 -6.96 -1.46 -0.50
N ALA A 17 -7.54 -0.80 0.51
CA ALA A 17 -8.63 0.16 0.30
C ALA A 17 -8.22 1.30 -0.65
N CYS A 18 -7.02 1.86 -0.46
CA CYS A 18 -6.50 2.90 -1.36
C CYS A 18 -6.39 2.41 -2.81
N LYS A 19 -5.89 1.19 -3.04
CA LYS A 19 -5.82 0.60 -4.39
C LYS A 19 -7.19 0.43 -5.03
N MET A 20 -8.16 -0.08 -4.27
CA MET A 20 -9.52 -0.32 -4.75
C MET A 20 -10.24 0.99 -5.08
N GLU A 21 -10.22 1.96 -4.16
CA GLU A 21 -10.92 3.24 -4.31
C GLU A 21 -10.39 4.04 -5.50
N ASN A 22 -9.07 3.95 -5.74
CA ASN A 22 -8.41 4.76 -6.76
C ASN A 22 -8.08 3.98 -8.03
N ASN A 23 -8.63 2.77 -8.20
CA ASN A 23 -8.43 1.93 -9.37
C ASN A 23 -6.93 1.73 -9.73
N VAL A 24 -6.09 1.56 -8.72
CA VAL A 24 -4.65 1.34 -8.92
C VAL A 24 -4.45 -0.05 -9.55
N PRO A 25 -3.72 -0.16 -10.69
CA PRO A 25 -3.57 -1.43 -11.38
C PRO A 25 -2.79 -2.45 -10.54
N ILE A 26 -3.09 -3.73 -10.79
CA ILE A 26 -2.32 -4.85 -10.25
C ILE A 26 -1.04 -4.95 -11.10
N SER A 27 0.11 -4.85 -10.44
CA SER A 27 1.41 -4.99 -11.08
C SER A 27 1.74 -6.47 -11.31
N SER A 28 2.45 -6.74 -12.39
CA SER A 28 3.03 -8.06 -12.63
C SER A 28 4.17 -8.35 -11.64
N PRO A 29 4.51 -9.63 -11.40
CA PRO A 29 5.67 -9.98 -10.57
C PRO A 29 6.98 -9.34 -11.03
N GLU A 30 7.21 -9.23 -12.35
CA GLU A 30 8.40 -8.61 -12.94
C GLU A 30 8.47 -7.10 -12.65
N GLU A 31 7.33 -6.40 -12.64
CA GLU A 31 7.28 -4.98 -12.27
C GLU A 31 7.51 -4.78 -10.78
N GLU A 32 6.99 -5.67 -9.94
CA GLU A 32 7.23 -5.64 -8.50
C GLU A 32 8.73 -5.80 -8.19
N GLU A 33 9.40 -6.76 -8.82
CA GLU A 33 10.86 -6.96 -8.67
C GLU A 33 11.67 -5.75 -9.13
N ARG A 34 11.21 -5.03 -10.16
CA ARG A 34 11.83 -3.80 -10.64
C ARG A 34 11.49 -2.57 -9.79
N GLY A 35 10.69 -2.72 -8.74
CA GLY A 35 10.22 -1.62 -7.90
C GLY A 35 9.31 -0.63 -8.65
N ARG A 36 8.60 -1.09 -9.67
CA ARG A 36 7.74 -0.27 -10.55
C ARG A 36 6.25 -0.40 -10.24
N SER A 37 5.90 -1.10 -9.16
CA SER A 37 4.52 -1.23 -8.80
C SER A 37 3.94 0.07 -8.26
N ILE A 38 2.73 0.38 -8.73
CA ILE A 38 2.06 1.61 -8.34
C ILE A 38 1.46 1.38 -6.95
N ARG A 39 1.95 2.16 -5.99
CA ARG A 39 1.45 2.27 -4.62
C ARG A 39 1.42 3.75 -4.25
N TRP A 40 0.29 4.22 -3.74
CA TRP A 40 0.17 5.60 -3.26
C TRP A 40 0.46 5.71 -1.76
N MET A 41 0.39 4.59 -1.06
CA MET A 41 0.75 4.43 0.34
C MET A 41 1.49 3.11 0.49
N GLU A 42 2.51 3.12 1.34
CA GLU A 42 3.30 1.95 1.69
C GLU A 42 3.43 1.85 3.21
N MET A 43 3.36 0.63 3.72
CA MET A 43 3.65 0.32 5.11
C MET A 43 5.15 0.24 5.26
N LEU A 44 5.75 1.22 5.94
CA LEU A 44 7.15 1.16 6.30
C LEU A 44 7.27 0.28 7.54
N ASN A 45 7.88 -0.89 7.39
CA ASN A 45 8.35 -1.65 8.54
C ASN A 45 9.50 -0.87 9.20
N ARG A 46 9.52 -0.90 10.52
CA ARG A 46 10.62 -0.33 11.31
C ARG A 46 11.82 -1.26 11.33
#